data_AF-A0AAE1DFA3-F1
#
_entry.id   AF-A0AAE1DFA3-F1
#
_cell.length_a   1.000
_cell.length_b   1.000
_cell.length_c   1.000
_cell.angle_alpha   90.00
_cell.angle_beta   90.00
_cell.angle_gamma   90.00
#
_symmetry.space_group_name_H-M   'P 1'
#
loop_
_entity.id
_entity.type
_entity.pdbx_description
1 polymer ?
#
loop_
_entity_poly.entity_id
_entity_poly.type
_entity_poly.pdbx_seq_one_letter_code
_entity_poly.pdbx_strand_id
1 'polypeptide(L)'
;MALLTGRDLTLSLIYSPHCQGSPDMALLTGRDLTPSMIYSPHCQGSPDLALLTGRDLTLSLIYSPHCQGSPDMPLLTGRDLTLSLIYSPHYQGSPDMALLTGRDLTLSLIYSPHYQGSPDMALLTGRDLTLSLIYSPHCQGSLDMALLTGRDLTLSLIYSPHCQGSLDMALLTGRDLTLSLIYSPHYQGSPDMALLTGRDLTLSLIYSPSWSGIARHGTTHRARTNTQSDLFTLMVRDRIRCSNS
;
A
#
# COMPACT_ATOMS: atom_id res chain seq x y z
N MET A 1 -15.61 2.15 20.22
CA MET A 1 -15.18 3.58 20.14
C MET A 1 -14.25 3.91 21.28
N ALA A 2 -12.96 4.09 20.97
CA ALA A 2 -11.96 4.67 21.88
C ALA A 2 -11.59 6.07 21.37
N LEU A 3 -11.59 7.08 22.25
CA LEU A 3 -11.18 8.46 21.92
C LEU A 3 -10.09 8.90 22.89
N LEU A 4 -8.92 9.28 22.36
CA LEU A 4 -7.90 9.99 23.12
C LEU A 4 -7.54 11.30 22.43
N THR A 5 -7.47 12.35 23.23
CA THR A 5 -7.11 13.70 22.78
C THR A 5 -6.05 14.26 23.71
N GLY A 6 -4.99 14.87 23.17
CA GLY A 6 -3.93 15.45 23.99
C GLY A 6 -2.96 16.27 23.16
N ARG A 7 -2.25 17.21 23.78
CA ARG A 7 -1.26 18.02 23.06
C ARG A 7 -0.08 17.13 22.64
N ASP A 8 0.48 16.43 23.61
CA ASP A 8 1.60 15.52 23.44
C ASP A 8 1.16 14.16 24.00
N LEU A 9 1.09 13.14 23.14
CA LEU A 9 0.65 11.80 23.53
C LEU A 9 1.68 10.76 23.12
N THR A 10 2.14 10.00 24.10
CA THR A 10 2.91 8.77 23.90
C THR A 10 2.09 7.63 24.49
N LEU A 11 1.80 6.62 23.67
CA LEU A 11 0.92 5.52 24.05
C LEU A 11 1.51 4.21 23.55
N SER A 12 1.36 3.15 24.34
CA SER A 12 1.59 1.78 23.91
C SER A 12 0.30 1.00 24.11
N LEU A 13 -0.25 0.43 23.05
CA LEU A 13 -1.53 -0.28 23.07
C LEU A 13 -1.41 -1.64 22.40
N ILE A 14 -2.01 -2.65 23.02
CA ILE A 14 -2.31 -3.93 22.38
C ILE A 14 -3.82 -4.06 22.39
N TYR A 15 -4.42 -4.24 21.21
CA TYR A 15 -5.87 -4.28 21.08
C TYR A 15 -6.29 -5.34 20.05
N SER A 16 -7.10 -6.30 20.49
CA SER A 16 -7.50 -7.47 19.69
C SER A 16 -8.99 -7.74 19.89
N PRO A 17 -9.86 -6.88 19.34
CA PRO A 17 -11.30 -7.00 19.50
C PRO A 17 -11.86 -8.16 18.67
N HIS A 18 -12.96 -8.74 19.15
CA HIS A 18 -13.82 -9.63 18.38
C HIS A 18 -15.16 -8.93 18.14
N CYS A 19 -15.47 -8.63 16.88
CA CYS A 19 -16.67 -7.90 16.49
C CYS A 19 -17.58 -8.77 15.61
N GLN A 20 -18.86 -8.84 15.98
CA GLN A 20 -19.92 -9.46 15.18
C GLN A 20 -21.07 -8.47 15.03
N GLY A 21 -21.22 -7.89 13.84
CA GLY A 21 -22.30 -6.94 13.53
C GLY A 21 -22.21 -5.55 14.18
N SER A 22 -21.13 -5.22 14.90
CA SER A 22 -20.88 -3.88 15.46
C SER A 22 -19.57 -3.27 14.95
N PRO A 23 -19.57 -2.00 14.49
CA PRO A 23 -18.35 -1.30 14.09
C PRO A 23 -17.36 -1.15 15.24
N ASP A 24 -16.06 -1.23 14.93
CA ASP A 24 -15.01 -0.74 15.82
C ASP A 24 -14.47 0.60 15.31
N MET A 25 -14.11 1.48 16.26
CA MET A 25 -13.58 2.80 15.95
C MET A 25 -12.56 3.24 16.99
N ALA A 26 -11.38 3.63 16.52
CA ALA A 26 -10.34 4.26 17.32
C ALA A 26 -10.03 5.66 16.78
N LEU A 27 -10.09 6.67 17.66
CA LEU A 27 -9.77 8.06 17.33
C LEU A 27 -8.67 8.59 18.25
N LEU A 28 -7.53 8.96 17.66
CA LEU A 28 -6.42 9.62 18.34
C LEU A 28 -6.20 11.01 17.74
N THR A 29 -6.25 12.05 18.56
CA THR A 29 -6.01 13.42 18.09
C THR A 29 -5.01 14.14 18.97
N GLY A 30 -4.10 14.88 18.37
CA GLY A 30 -3.15 15.69 19.11
C GLY A 30 -2.25 16.55 18.26
N ARG A 31 -1.28 17.19 18.90
CA ARG A 31 -0.25 17.95 18.19
C ARG A 31 0.92 17.03 17.90
N ASP A 32 1.50 16.44 18.94
CA ASP A 32 2.70 15.61 18.86
C ASP A 32 2.34 14.21 19.35
N LEU A 33 2.21 13.26 18.42
CA LEU A 33 1.71 11.91 18.67
C LEU A 33 2.80 10.88 18.44
N THR A 34 3.03 10.01 19.41
CA THR A 34 4.01 8.90 19.36
C THR A 34 3.42 7.55 19.77
N PRO A 35 2.32 7.08 19.14
CA PRO A 35 1.74 5.78 19.45
C PRO A 35 2.58 4.60 18.95
N SER A 36 2.64 3.55 19.76
CA SER A 36 3.07 2.21 19.38
C SER A 36 1.91 1.25 19.60
N MET A 37 1.46 0.57 18.54
CA MET A 37 0.23 -0.23 18.57
C MET A 37 0.44 -1.62 18.00
N ILE A 38 -0.17 -2.61 18.63
CA ILE A 38 -0.43 -3.92 18.04
C ILE A 38 -1.94 -4.07 17.97
N TYR A 39 -2.46 -4.20 16.76
CA TYR A 39 -3.88 -4.28 16.50
C TYR A 39 -4.21 -5.49 15.65
N SER A 40 -5.07 -6.36 16.17
CA SER A 40 -5.41 -7.65 15.54
C SER A 40 -6.87 -7.97 15.75
N PRO A 41 -7.77 -7.22 15.10
CA PRO A 41 -9.20 -7.40 15.22
C PRO A 41 -9.64 -8.65 14.46
N HIS A 42 -10.72 -9.27 14.91
CA HIS A 42 -11.40 -10.30 14.16
C HIS A 42 -12.87 -9.92 13.99
N CYS A 43 -13.23 -9.52 12.77
CA CYS A 43 -14.52 -8.88 12.49
C CYS A 43 -15.34 -9.69 11.47
N GLN A 44 -16.64 -9.82 11.73
CA GLN A 44 -17.60 -10.37 10.78
C GLN A 44 -18.76 -9.40 10.58
N GLY A 45 -18.97 -8.97 9.34
CA GLY A 45 -20.03 -8.06 8.93
C GLY A 45 -19.99 -6.68 9.60
N SER A 46 -18.82 -6.12 9.91
CA SER A 46 -18.69 -4.83 10.62
C SER A 46 -17.46 -4.04 10.19
N PRO A 47 -17.60 -2.74 9.88
CA PRO A 47 -16.45 -1.93 9.51
C PRO A 47 -15.53 -1.67 10.70
N ASP A 48 -14.24 -1.59 10.41
CA ASP A 48 -13.20 -1.12 11.33
C ASP A 48 -12.66 0.24 10.84
N LEU A 49 -12.53 1.20 11.75
CA LEU A 49 -12.09 2.55 11.43
C LEU A 49 -11.07 3.06 12.44
N ALA A 50 -9.85 3.30 11.98
CA ALA A 50 -8.81 3.95 12.77
C ALA A 50 -8.52 5.35 12.21
N LEU A 51 -8.74 6.39 13.01
CA LEU A 51 -8.42 7.77 12.66
C LEU A 51 -7.37 8.33 13.60
N LEU A 52 -6.18 8.68 13.07
CA LEU A 52 -5.18 9.44 13.82
C LEU A 52 -4.93 10.77 13.12
N THR A 53 -5.05 11.86 13.89
CA THR A 53 -4.78 13.21 13.42
C THR A 53 -3.77 13.90 14.32
N GLY A 54 -2.60 14.22 13.76
CA GLY A 54 -1.49 14.88 14.44
C GLY A 54 -1.01 16.10 13.68
N ARG A 55 -0.29 17.02 14.31
CA ARG A 55 0.61 17.90 13.54
C ARG A 55 1.85 17.09 13.17
N ASP A 56 2.48 16.51 14.18
CA ASP A 56 3.68 15.70 14.09
C ASP A 56 3.32 14.30 14.63
N LEU A 57 3.29 13.29 13.77
CA LEU A 57 2.89 11.92 14.13
C LEU A 57 4.03 10.96 13.82
N THR A 58 4.49 10.25 14.85
CA THR A 58 5.34 9.07 14.70
C THR A 58 4.56 7.84 15.14
N LEU A 59 4.24 6.94 14.21
CA LEU A 59 3.47 5.73 14.49
C LEU A 59 4.31 4.48 14.23
N SER A 60 4.32 3.58 15.20
CA SER A 60 4.70 2.18 15.00
C SER A 60 3.45 1.32 15.13
N LEU A 61 3.08 0.57 14.09
CA LEU A 61 1.87 -0.26 14.10
C LEU A 61 2.17 -1.65 13.55
N ILE A 62 1.72 -2.67 14.27
CA ILE A 62 1.51 -4.02 13.73
C ILE A 62 0.01 -4.21 13.60
N TYR A 63 -0.46 -4.41 12.39
CA TYR A 63 -1.86 -4.55 12.03
C TYR A 63 -2.07 -5.91 11.37
N SER A 64 -2.88 -6.77 11.97
CA SER A 64 -3.12 -8.13 11.47
C SER A 64 -4.58 -8.53 11.67
N PRO A 65 -5.50 -7.87 10.96
CA PRO A 65 -6.92 -8.11 11.07
C PRO A 65 -7.31 -9.39 10.33
N HIS A 66 -8.37 -10.02 10.82
CA HIS A 66 -9.03 -11.10 10.10
C HIS A 66 -10.50 -10.75 9.93
N CYS A 67 -10.89 -10.33 8.72
CA CYS A 67 -12.21 -9.79 8.47
C CYS A 67 -12.95 -10.48 7.32
N GLN A 68 -14.25 -10.69 7.52
CA GLN A 68 -15.17 -11.22 6.50
C GLN A 68 -16.35 -10.26 6.30
N GLY A 69 -16.61 -9.86 5.06
CA GLY A 69 -17.65 -8.91 4.68
C GLY A 69 -17.60 -7.55 5.41
N SER A 70 -16.41 -7.06 5.73
CA SER A 70 -16.19 -5.96 6.69
C SER A 70 -15.14 -4.97 6.17
N PRO A 71 -15.52 -3.73 5.82
CA PRO A 71 -14.57 -2.73 5.36
C PRO A 71 -13.53 -2.39 6.43
N ASP A 72 -12.29 -2.18 6.02
CA ASP A 72 -11.26 -1.62 6.88
C ASP A 72 -10.80 -0.27 6.32
N MET A 73 -10.68 0.74 7.18
CA MET A 73 -10.38 2.11 6.75
C MET A 73 -9.45 2.87 7.72
N PRO A 74 -8.13 2.63 7.67
CA PRO A 74 -7.18 3.48 8.37
C PRO A 74 -7.01 4.85 7.69
N LEU A 75 -7.25 5.91 8.45
CA LEU A 75 -7.03 7.31 8.06
C LEU A 75 -5.99 7.97 8.96
N LEU A 76 -4.88 8.40 8.35
CA LEU A 76 -3.78 9.08 9.03
C LEU A 76 -3.57 10.46 8.41
N THR A 77 -3.74 11.52 9.21
CA THR A 77 -3.58 12.90 8.73
C THR A 77 -2.62 13.67 9.61
N GLY A 78 -1.71 14.42 9.00
CA GLY A 78 -0.91 15.39 9.73
C GLY A 78 -0.08 16.32 8.87
N ARG A 79 0.81 17.07 9.49
CA ARG A 79 1.78 17.88 8.75
C ARG A 79 3.01 17.01 8.44
N ASP A 80 3.60 16.46 9.49
CA ASP A 80 4.85 15.71 9.43
C ASP A 80 4.57 14.30 9.96
N LEU A 81 4.61 13.30 9.07
CA LEU A 81 4.23 11.92 9.35
C LEU A 81 5.45 11.01 9.21
N THR A 82 5.76 10.24 10.25
CA THR A 82 6.76 9.17 10.22
C THR A 82 6.13 7.87 10.67
N LEU A 83 6.05 6.89 9.78
CA LEU A 83 5.25 5.69 10.00
C LEU A 83 6.10 4.44 9.75
N SER A 84 6.03 3.50 10.69
CA SER A 84 6.61 2.16 10.58
C SER A 84 5.49 1.15 10.78
N LEU A 85 5.05 0.53 9.69
CA LEU A 85 3.87 -0.31 9.65
C LEU A 85 4.24 -1.75 9.22
N ILE A 86 3.69 -2.72 9.93
CA ILE A 86 3.60 -4.11 9.47
C ILE A 86 2.11 -4.39 9.33
N TYR A 87 1.67 -4.68 8.11
CA TYR A 87 0.26 -4.83 7.78
C TYR A 87 0.06 -6.18 7.08
N SER A 88 -0.62 -7.09 7.74
CA SER A 88 -0.82 -8.48 7.29
C SER A 88 -2.27 -8.91 7.45
N PRO A 89 -3.20 -8.28 6.71
CA PRO A 89 -4.62 -8.56 6.82
C PRO A 89 -4.97 -9.88 6.12
N HIS A 90 -6.03 -10.50 6.62
CA HIS A 90 -6.70 -11.60 5.93
C HIS A 90 -8.16 -11.22 5.69
N TYR A 91 -8.49 -10.91 4.43
CA TYR A 91 -9.83 -10.48 4.05
C TYR A 91 -10.49 -11.39 3.02
N GLN A 92 -11.78 -11.61 3.24
CA GLN A 92 -12.66 -12.29 2.30
C GLN A 92 -13.86 -11.40 2.00
N GLY A 93 -14.04 -11.05 0.72
CA GLY A 93 -15.17 -10.23 0.25
C GLY A 93 -15.30 -8.87 0.95
N SER A 94 -14.18 -8.30 1.37
CA SER A 94 -14.13 -7.07 2.17
C SER A 94 -13.19 -6.04 1.52
N PRO A 95 -13.66 -4.80 1.26
CA PRO A 95 -12.78 -3.75 0.77
C PRO A 95 -11.84 -3.27 1.88
N ASP A 96 -10.58 -3.01 1.53
CA ASP A 96 -9.65 -2.27 2.37
C ASP A 96 -9.33 -0.92 1.73
N MET A 97 -9.23 0.13 2.54
CA MET A 97 -8.84 1.45 2.06
C MET A 97 -8.00 2.20 3.09
N ALA A 98 -6.72 2.40 2.76
CA ALA A 98 -5.82 3.24 3.53
C ALA A 98 -5.72 4.64 2.93
N LEU A 99 -5.93 5.67 3.75
CA LEU A 99 -5.72 7.06 3.37
C LEU A 99 -4.68 7.72 4.28
N LEU A 100 -3.59 8.19 3.69
CA LEU A 100 -2.57 8.98 4.36
C LEU A 100 -2.41 10.34 3.71
N THR A 101 -2.55 11.39 4.50
CA THR A 101 -2.38 12.76 4.03
C THR A 101 -1.42 13.51 4.94
N GLY A 102 -0.33 14.01 4.37
CA GLY A 102 0.55 14.91 5.10
C GLY A 102 1.33 15.85 4.21
N ARG A 103 1.98 16.86 4.78
CA ARG A 103 2.90 17.70 4.01
C ARG A 103 4.16 16.89 3.71
N ASP A 104 4.79 16.37 4.76
CA ASP A 104 6.02 15.61 4.69
C ASP A 104 5.74 14.22 5.27
N LEU A 105 5.86 13.18 4.46
CA LEU A 105 5.49 11.81 4.84
C LEU A 105 6.65 10.86 4.58
N THR A 106 7.07 10.19 5.64
CA THR A 106 7.98 9.05 5.58
C THR A 106 7.24 7.79 6.03
N LEU A 107 7.19 6.77 5.17
CA LEU A 107 6.56 5.50 5.48
C LEU A 107 7.52 4.35 5.17
N SER A 108 7.73 3.50 6.17
CA SER A 108 8.26 2.16 6.02
C SER A 108 7.12 1.16 6.24
N LEU A 109 6.78 0.39 5.21
CA LEU A 109 5.67 -0.55 5.26
C LEU A 109 6.11 -1.93 4.79
N ILE A 110 5.79 -2.94 5.60
CA ILE A 110 5.75 -4.34 5.17
C ILE A 110 4.28 -4.70 5.01
N TYR A 111 3.88 -5.02 3.79
CA TYR A 111 2.51 -5.31 3.45
C TYR A 111 2.39 -6.71 2.85
N SER A 112 1.70 -7.60 3.56
CA SER A 112 1.55 -9.01 3.16
C SER A 112 0.10 -9.47 3.33
N PRO A 113 -0.82 -8.93 2.52
CA PRO A 113 -2.22 -9.27 2.63
C PRO A 113 -2.53 -10.64 2.04
N HIS A 114 -3.62 -11.23 2.52
CA HIS A 114 -4.26 -12.38 1.90
C HIS A 114 -5.71 -12.07 1.54
N TYR A 115 -6.00 -12.00 0.24
CA TYR A 115 -7.27 -11.49 -0.30
C TYR A 115 -8.00 -12.50 -1.18
N GLN A 116 -9.31 -12.61 -0.94
CA GLN A 116 -10.21 -13.39 -1.79
C GLN A 116 -11.43 -12.53 -2.16
N GLY A 117 -11.51 -12.13 -3.43
CA GLY A 117 -12.62 -11.33 -3.95
C GLY A 117 -12.75 -9.94 -3.31
N SER A 118 -11.64 -9.36 -2.86
CA SER A 118 -11.58 -8.08 -2.16
C SER A 118 -10.88 -7.03 -3.03
N PRO A 119 -11.43 -5.81 -3.15
CA PRO A 119 -10.66 -4.67 -3.61
C PRO A 119 -9.81 -4.10 -2.47
N ASP A 120 -8.63 -3.61 -2.81
CA ASP A 120 -7.76 -2.85 -1.91
C ASP A 120 -7.38 -1.51 -2.56
N MET A 121 -7.29 -0.47 -1.74
CA MET A 121 -6.93 0.86 -2.20
C MET A 121 -6.05 1.60 -1.20
N ALA A 122 -4.87 2.01 -1.63
CA ALA A 122 -4.02 2.92 -0.88
C ALA A 122 -3.97 4.30 -1.56
N LEU A 123 -4.32 5.35 -0.82
CA LEU A 123 -4.17 6.74 -1.25
C LEU A 123 -3.19 7.47 -0.34
N LEU A 124 -2.04 7.88 -0.91
CA LEU A 124 -1.04 8.67 -0.21
C LEU A 124 -0.90 10.02 -0.90
N THR A 125 -1.14 11.09 -0.15
CA THR A 125 -1.02 12.46 -0.65
C THR A 125 -0.10 13.28 0.22
N GLY A 126 0.84 13.99 -0.42
CA GLY A 126 1.62 14.99 0.29
C GLY A 126 2.45 15.89 -0.58
N ARG A 127 3.27 16.73 0.02
CA ARG A 127 4.24 17.54 -0.72
C ARG A 127 5.49 16.69 -0.98
N ASP A 128 6.08 16.17 0.09
CA ASP A 128 7.33 15.43 0.06
C ASP A 128 7.07 14.02 0.61
N LEU A 129 7.17 13.01 -0.25
CA LEU A 129 6.85 11.62 0.06
C LEU A 129 8.11 10.75 -0.04
N THR A 130 8.45 10.04 1.04
CA THR A 130 9.52 9.03 1.05
C THR A 130 8.96 7.70 1.52
N LEU A 131 9.00 6.70 0.65
CA LEU A 131 8.36 5.41 0.87
C LEU A 131 9.37 4.27 0.70
N SER A 132 9.38 3.37 1.67
CA SER A 132 10.05 2.07 1.57
C SER A 132 9.00 0.98 1.80
N LEU A 133 8.68 0.24 0.75
CA LEU A 133 7.61 -0.75 0.74
C LEU A 133 8.16 -2.13 0.39
N ILE A 134 7.83 -3.11 1.22
CA ILE A 134 7.89 -4.53 0.86
C ILE A 134 6.44 -4.98 0.69
N TYR A 135 6.06 -5.35 -0.52
CA TYR A 135 4.70 -5.73 -0.84
C TYR A 135 4.67 -7.15 -1.43
N SER A 136 4.01 -8.07 -0.73
CA SER A 136 3.92 -9.49 -1.06
C SER A 136 2.50 -10.01 -0.87
N PRO A 137 1.55 -9.61 -1.73
CA PRO A 137 0.17 -10.04 -1.63
C PRO A 137 -0.01 -11.48 -2.09
N HIS A 138 -0.91 -12.18 -1.42
CA HIS A 138 -1.50 -13.43 -1.86
C HIS A 138 -2.95 -13.19 -2.21
N CYS A 139 -3.32 -13.33 -3.48
CA CYS A 139 -4.64 -12.86 -3.89
C CYS A 139 -5.33 -13.67 -5.00
N GLN A 140 -6.66 -13.77 -4.88
CA GLN A 140 -7.51 -14.48 -5.84
C GLN A 140 -8.72 -13.63 -6.20
N GLY A 141 -8.83 -13.25 -7.48
CA GLY A 141 -9.94 -12.45 -7.98
C GLY A 141 -10.05 -11.06 -7.34
N SER A 142 -8.93 -10.44 -6.97
CA SER A 142 -8.89 -9.14 -6.30
C SER A 142 -8.46 -8.03 -7.25
N LEU A 143 -8.71 -6.80 -6.82
CA LEU A 143 -8.26 -5.59 -7.50
C LEU A 143 -7.51 -4.73 -6.48
N ASP A 144 -6.27 -4.38 -6.78
CA ASP A 144 -5.47 -3.49 -5.95
C ASP A 144 -5.17 -2.18 -6.69
N MET A 145 -5.26 -1.06 -5.98
CA MET A 145 -5.00 0.27 -6.49
C MET A 145 -4.18 1.10 -5.51
N ALA A 146 -2.98 1.49 -5.93
CA ALA A 146 -2.17 2.48 -5.22
C ALA A 146 -2.17 3.81 -5.97
N LEU A 147 -2.61 4.89 -5.32
CA LEU A 147 -2.51 6.26 -5.81
C LEU A 147 -1.59 7.07 -4.90
N LEU A 148 -0.48 7.53 -5.47
CA LEU A 148 0.48 8.37 -4.78
C LEU A 148 0.58 9.71 -5.48
N THR A 149 0.31 10.78 -4.74
CA THR A 149 0.38 12.14 -5.28
C THR A 149 1.27 13.00 -4.40
N GLY A 150 2.33 13.55 -4.97
CA GLY A 150 3.07 14.60 -4.29
C GLY A 150 3.96 15.43 -5.19
N ARG A 151 4.60 16.45 -4.63
CA ARG A 151 5.53 17.26 -5.42
C ARG A 151 6.81 16.46 -5.66
N ASP A 152 7.42 15.97 -4.58
CA ASP A 152 8.68 15.26 -4.60
C ASP A 152 8.42 13.86 -4.01
N LEU A 153 8.62 12.80 -4.79
CA LEU A 153 8.29 11.43 -4.40
C LEU A 153 9.51 10.52 -4.61
N THR A 154 9.91 9.85 -3.53
CA THR A 154 10.89 8.78 -3.54
C THR A 154 10.23 7.47 -3.10
N LEU A 155 10.28 6.44 -3.93
CA LEU A 155 9.76 5.11 -3.61
C LEU A 155 10.84 4.05 -3.85
N SER A 156 11.09 3.26 -2.81
CA SER A 156 11.78 1.98 -2.91
C SER A 156 10.78 0.87 -2.67
N LEU A 157 10.54 0.04 -3.67
CA LEU A 157 9.54 -1.02 -3.64
C LEU A 157 10.20 -2.38 -3.93
N ILE A 158 9.98 -3.34 -3.04
CA ILE A 158 10.16 -4.77 -3.32
C ILE A 158 8.77 -5.35 -3.48
N TYR A 159 8.45 -5.81 -4.68
CA TYR A 159 7.13 -6.33 -5.01
C TYR A 159 7.25 -7.79 -5.45
N SER A 160 6.64 -8.69 -4.68
CA SER A 160 6.68 -10.15 -4.87
C SER A 160 5.28 -10.77 -4.71
N PRO A 161 4.36 -10.45 -5.62
CA PRO A 161 2.97 -10.90 -5.56
C PRO A 161 2.82 -12.35 -6.00
N HIS A 162 1.85 -13.03 -5.39
CA HIS A 162 1.42 -14.37 -5.79
C HIS A 162 -0.10 -14.38 -5.97
N CYS A 163 -0.55 -14.05 -7.18
CA CYS A 163 -1.97 -13.85 -7.44
C CYS A 163 -2.51 -14.55 -8.69
N GLN A 164 -3.79 -14.91 -8.64
CA GLN A 164 -4.52 -15.52 -9.75
C GLN A 164 -5.75 -14.69 -10.12
N GLY A 165 -5.87 -14.36 -11.41
CA GLY A 165 -6.99 -13.60 -11.95
C GLY A 165 -7.23 -12.26 -11.24
N SER A 166 -6.15 -11.59 -10.82
CA SER A 166 -6.20 -10.34 -10.06
C SER A 166 -5.60 -9.20 -10.87
N LEU A 167 -5.90 -7.96 -10.51
CA LEU A 167 -5.43 -6.78 -11.23
C LEU A 167 -4.79 -5.79 -10.26
N ASP A 168 -3.57 -5.36 -10.54
CA ASP A 168 -2.85 -4.36 -9.75
C ASP A 168 -2.58 -3.10 -10.60
N MET A 169 -2.91 -1.94 -10.04
CA MET A 169 -2.67 -0.63 -10.63
C MET A 169 -1.99 0.32 -9.67
N ALA A 170 -0.85 0.87 -10.10
CA ALA A 170 -0.20 1.97 -9.42
C ALA A 170 -0.26 3.25 -10.27
N LEU A 171 -0.73 4.35 -9.69
CA LEU A 171 -0.67 5.69 -10.26
C LEU A 171 0.19 6.58 -9.38
N LEU A 172 1.33 7.03 -9.90
CA LEU A 172 2.22 7.95 -9.21
C LEU A 172 2.25 9.27 -9.96
N THR A 173 1.89 10.34 -9.27
CA THR A 173 1.87 11.69 -9.83
C THR A 173 2.75 12.60 -9.00
N GLY A 174 3.69 13.28 -9.66
CA GLY A 174 4.45 14.33 -9.00
C GLY A 174 5.34 15.14 -9.90
N ARG A 175 6.03 16.13 -9.34
CA ARG A 175 6.97 16.93 -10.11
C ARG A 175 8.27 16.14 -10.30
N ASP A 176 8.85 15.70 -9.19
CA ASP A 176 10.15 15.04 -9.13
C ASP A 176 9.95 13.63 -8.56
N LEU A 177 10.17 12.60 -9.39
CA LEU A 177 9.91 11.19 -9.06
C LEU A 177 11.22 10.39 -9.09
N THR A 178 11.51 9.67 -7.99
CA THR A 178 12.62 8.71 -7.90
C THR A 178 12.09 7.35 -7.47
N LEU A 179 12.28 6.34 -8.32
CA LEU A 179 11.74 4.99 -8.13
C LEU A 179 12.85 3.95 -8.19
N SER A 180 12.89 3.06 -7.22
CA SER A 180 13.68 1.84 -7.23
C SER A 180 12.76 0.64 -6.99
N LEU A 181 12.60 -0.22 -7.99
CA LEU A 181 11.69 -1.36 -7.96
C LEU A 181 12.46 -2.67 -8.12
N ILE A 182 12.24 -3.60 -7.20
CA ILE A 182 12.56 -5.03 -7.37
C ILE A 182 11.23 -5.75 -7.56
N TYR A 183 11.04 -6.34 -8.72
CA TYR A 183 9.77 -6.92 -9.15
C TYR A 183 9.95 -8.42 -9.44
N SER A 184 9.32 -9.27 -8.63
CA SER A 184 9.46 -10.74 -8.70
C SER A 184 8.11 -11.46 -8.57
N PRO A 185 7.22 -11.33 -9.58
CA PRO A 185 5.88 -11.87 -9.47
C PRO A 185 5.82 -13.37 -9.76
N HIS A 186 4.75 -13.97 -9.24
CA HIS A 186 4.26 -15.28 -9.63
C HIS A 186 2.77 -15.20 -9.98
N TYR A 187 2.47 -15.12 -11.27
CA TYR A 187 1.10 -14.90 -11.75
C TYR A 187 0.54 -16.01 -12.63
N GLN A 188 -0.79 -16.13 -12.56
CA GLN A 188 -1.60 -16.82 -13.55
C GLN A 188 -2.77 -15.92 -13.96
N GLY A 189 -2.64 -15.25 -15.12
CA GLY A 189 -3.72 -14.45 -15.72
C GLY A 189 -3.99 -13.08 -15.07
N SER A 190 -2.98 -12.44 -14.51
CA SER A 190 -3.10 -11.16 -13.78
C SER A 190 -2.30 -10.04 -14.46
N PRO A 191 -2.93 -8.94 -14.90
CA PRO A 191 -2.21 -7.78 -15.42
C PRO A 191 -1.77 -6.81 -14.30
N ASP A 192 -0.54 -6.30 -14.43
CA ASP A 192 -0.01 -5.22 -13.58
C ASP A 192 0.28 -3.98 -14.40
N MET A 193 -0.16 -2.82 -13.90
CA MET A 193 0.01 -1.56 -14.59
C MET A 193 0.55 -0.48 -13.66
N ALA A 194 1.56 0.24 -14.11
CA ALA A 194 2.04 1.44 -13.44
C ALA A 194 1.98 2.65 -14.39
N LEU A 195 1.28 3.70 -13.97
CA LEU A 195 1.24 4.99 -14.66
C LEU A 195 2.02 6.01 -13.84
N LEU A 196 3.03 6.61 -14.45
CA LEU A 196 3.91 7.60 -13.84
C LEU A 196 3.73 8.93 -14.57
N THR A 197 3.33 9.94 -13.83
CA THR A 197 3.17 11.30 -14.37
C THR A 197 4.08 12.24 -13.60
N GLY A 198 5.08 12.79 -14.27
CA GLY A 198 5.90 13.83 -13.67
C GLY A 198 6.82 14.58 -14.62
N ARG A 199 7.46 15.61 -14.09
CA ARG A 199 8.37 16.46 -14.87
C ARG A 199 9.75 15.83 -14.97
N ASP A 200 10.26 15.37 -13.83
CA ASP A 200 11.59 14.79 -13.67
C ASP A 200 11.43 13.38 -13.09
N LEU A 201 11.87 12.34 -13.83
CA LEU A 201 11.69 10.94 -13.46
C LEU A 201 13.02 10.18 -13.48
N THR A 202 13.32 9.50 -12.39
CA THR A 202 14.41 8.51 -12.29
C THR A 202 13.82 7.16 -11.93
N LEU A 203 14.13 6.12 -12.69
CA LEU A 203 13.66 4.74 -12.47
C LEU A 203 14.82 3.75 -12.51
N SER A 204 14.89 2.91 -11.48
CA SER A 204 15.71 1.69 -11.44
C SER A 204 14.79 0.48 -11.28
N LEU A 205 14.91 -0.51 -12.17
CA LEU A 205 14.09 -1.72 -12.15
C LEU A 205 14.97 -2.97 -12.19
N ILE A 206 14.73 -3.87 -11.24
CA ILE A 206 15.19 -5.25 -11.26
C ILE A 206 13.96 -6.13 -11.45
N TYR A 207 13.96 -6.96 -12.49
CA TYR A 207 12.81 -7.76 -12.92
C TYR A 207 13.18 -9.25 -12.96
N SER A 208 12.51 -10.05 -12.11
CA SER A 208 12.79 -11.48 -11.89
C SER A 208 11.50 -12.30 -11.80
N PRO A 209 10.73 -12.47 -12.88
CA PRO A 209 9.49 -13.23 -12.85
C PRO A 209 9.76 -14.73 -12.76
N SER A 210 8.87 -15.44 -12.05
CA SER A 210 8.80 -16.90 -12.11
C SER A 210 7.48 -17.31 -12.73
N TRP A 211 7.55 -17.97 -13.89
CA TRP A 211 6.38 -18.51 -14.59
C TRP A 211 6.43 -20.04 -14.55
N SER A 212 5.38 -20.67 -14.06
CA SER A 212 5.14 -22.10 -14.27
C SER A 212 4.61 -22.32 -15.70
N GLY A 213 5.46 -22.13 -16.72
CA GLY A 213 5.12 -22.34 -18.14
C GLY A 213 6.03 -21.62 -19.16
N ILE A 214 7.21 -22.19 -19.44
CA ILE A 214 8.15 -21.91 -20.57
C ILE A 214 8.83 -20.51 -20.66
N ALA A 215 10.17 -20.59 -20.70
CA ALA A 215 11.24 -19.63 -21.05
C ALA A 215 11.53 -18.44 -20.11
N ARG A 216 12.65 -18.59 -19.37
CA ARG A 216 13.35 -17.54 -18.62
C ARG A 216 14.08 -16.60 -19.58
N HIS A 217 13.88 -15.29 -19.43
CA HIS A 217 14.86 -14.28 -19.85
C HIS A 217 14.81 -13.09 -18.88
N GLY A 218 15.85 -12.95 -18.05
CA GLY A 218 16.07 -11.74 -17.27
C GLY A 218 16.62 -10.64 -18.19
N THR A 219 15.96 -9.49 -18.23
CA THR A 219 16.50 -8.28 -18.88
C THR A 219 16.67 -7.19 -17.82
N THR A 220 17.86 -6.62 -17.74
CA THR A 220 18.14 -5.48 -16.88
C THR A 220 17.93 -4.21 -17.71
N HIS A 221 16.91 -3.43 -17.39
CA HIS A 221 16.66 -2.13 -18.03
C HIS A 221 17.10 -1.00 -17.09
N ARG A 222 18.16 -0.27 -17.48
CA ARG A 222 18.58 0.98 -16.83
C ARG A 222 18.16 2.15 -17.74
N ALA A 223 17.03 2.79 -17.42
CA ALA A 223 16.59 4.00 -18.12
C ALA A 223 17.00 5.23 -17.31
N ARG A 224 17.87 6.09 -17.87
CA ARG A 224 18.15 7.42 -17.35
C ARG A 224 17.75 8.41 -18.44
N THR A 225 16.60 9.05 -18.29
CA THR A 225 16.08 9.99 -19.30
C THR A 225 15.91 11.36 -18.66
N ASN A 226 16.82 12.28 -18.98
CA ASN A 226 16.68 13.71 -18.69
C ASN A 226 16.01 14.37 -19.90
N THR A 227 14.71 14.63 -19.86
CA THR A 227 14.05 15.74 -20.59
C THR A 227 12.54 15.81 -20.32
N GLN A 228 12.12 17.01 -19.88
CA GLN A 228 10.85 17.74 -20.02
C GLN A 228 9.53 16.97 -20.27
N SER A 229 8.78 16.73 -19.19
CA SER A 229 7.31 16.56 -19.12
C SER A 229 6.68 15.67 -20.20
N ASP A 230 6.86 14.36 -20.06
CA ASP A 230 6.13 13.35 -20.83
C ASP A 230 5.30 12.46 -19.90
N LEU A 231 4.18 11.94 -20.40
CA LEU A 231 3.33 10.98 -19.71
C LEU A 231 3.97 9.59 -19.88
N PHE A 232 4.35 8.92 -18.78
CA PHE A 232 5.09 7.65 -18.82
C PHE A 232 4.21 6.49 -18.36
N THR A 233 3.81 5.63 -19.30
CA THR A 233 3.12 4.38 -18.98
C THR A 233 4.12 3.23 -18.94
N LEU A 234 4.33 2.63 -17.76
CA LEU A 234 5.03 1.36 -17.62
C LEU A 234 3.98 0.25 -17.60
N MET A 235 3.81 -0.41 -18.74
CA MET A 235 2.93 -1.57 -18.84
C MET A 235 3.77 -2.84 -18.90
N VAL A 236 3.78 -3.63 -17.83
CA VAL A 236 4.39 -4.96 -17.83
C VAL A 236 3.32 -5.92 -18.38
N ARG A 237 3.32 -6.11 -19.71
CA ARG A 237 2.42 -7.09 -20.36
C ARG A 237 3.07 -8.47 -20.39
N ASP A 238 2.59 -9.36 -19.54
CA ASP A 238 2.78 -10.80 -19.75
C ASP A 238 1.89 -11.25 -20.91
N ARG A 239 2.48 -11.51 -22.09
CA ARG A 239 1.70 -11.98 -23.25
C ARG A 239 1.16 -13.38 -22.97
N ILE A 240 -0.17 -13.50 -22.83
CA ILE A 240 -0.88 -14.76 -22.98
C ILE A 240 -0.76 -15.20 -24.45
N ARG A 241 0.07 -16.21 -24.73
CA ARG A 241 -0.13 -17.04 -25.93
C ARG A 241 -1.07 -18.16 -25.54
N CYS A 242 -2.35 -18.05 -25.91
CA CYS A 242 -3.19 -19.23 -26.04
C CYS A 242 -2.63 -20.05 -27.20
N SER A 243 -1.99 -21.19 -26.91
CA SER A 243 -1.80 -22.22 -27.92
C SER A 243 -3.18 -22.84 -28.18
N ASN A 244 -3.77 -22.54 -29.34
CA ASN A 244 -4.86 -23.36 -29.85
C ASN A 244 -4.28 -24.75 -30.15
N SER A 245 -4.66 -25.73 -29.34
CA SER A 245 -4.51 -27.16 -29.64
C SER A 245 -5.85 -27.72 -30.05
#